data_AF-A0A2V8BH68-F1
#
_entry.id   AF-A0A2V8BH68-F1
#
_cell.length_a   1.000
_cell.length_b   1.000
_cell.length_c   1.000
_cell.angle_alpha   90.00
_cell.angle_beta   90.00
_cell.angle_gamma   90.00
#
_symmetry.space_group_name_H-M   'P 1'
#
loop_
_entity.id
_entity.type
_entity.pdbx_description
1 polymer ?
#
loop_
_entity_poly.entity_id
_entity_poly.type
_entity_poly.pdbx_seq_one_letter_code
_entity_poly.pdbx_strand_id
1 'polypeptide(L)'
;MQIIRPPEVYPVIVIGSGASGGMAAWNLTQHGINVLLLDAGDKFDRSKFWTHVQPWEAQERVARGERPPQFFLDTKEQPYLTPEGRPFDLTRVWGHGGKTNVWGRVSLRYSEMDLKAAERDGWEIPWPISYAELAPYYDRVEQLIGV
;
A
#
# COMPACT_ATOMS: atom_id res chain seq x y z
N MET A 1 -3.95 19.88 41.69
CA MET A 1 -4.44 20.52 40.45
C MET A 1 -3.79 19.80 39.27
N GLN A 2 -4.50 18.88 38.62
CA GLN A 2 -4.00 18.21 37.41
C GLN A 2 -4.36 19.08 36.20
N ILE A 3 -3.34 19.55 35.47
CA ILE A 3 -3.54 20.26 34.21
C ILE A 3 -3.83 19.19 33.16
N ILE A 4 -5.10 19.05 32.76
CA ILE A 4 -5.49 18.25 31.61
C ILE A 4 -5.02 19.01 30.38
N ARG A 5 -4.02 18.47 29.67
CA ARG A 5 -3.63 19.05 28.38
C ARG A 5 -4.77 18.83 27.39
N PRO A 6 -5.16 19.85 26.61
CA PRO A 6 -6.11 19.63 25.53
C PRO A 6 -5.53 18.60 24.55
N PRO A 7 -6.37 17.76 23.93
CA PRO A 7 -5.90 16.80 22.94
C PRO A 7 -5.24 17.54 21.79
N GLU A 8 -4.19 16.94 21.24
CA GLU A 8 -3.55 17.46 20.04
C GLU A 8 -4.52 17.35 18.86
N VAL A 9 -4.79 18.47 18.20
CA VAL A 9 -5.72 18.55 17.07
C VAL A 9 -4.93 18.54 15.78
N TYR A 10 -5.22 17.57 14.92
CA TYR A 10 -4.62 17.45 13.60
C TYR A 10 -5.65 17.86 12.53
N PRO A 11 -5.30 18.75 11.59
CA PRO A 11 -6.21 19.17 10.52
C PRO A 11 -6.50 18.05 9.51
N VAL A 12 -5.58 17.08 9.38
CA VAL A 12 -5.76 15.91 8.52
C VAL A 12 -5.33 14.66 9.28
N ILE A 13 -6.13 13.60 9.14
CA ILE A 13 -5.80 12.25 9.61
C ILE A 13 -5.77 11.33 8.40
N VAL A 14 -4.67 10.61 8.22
CA VAL A 14 -4.52 9.56 7.21
C VAL A 14 -4.52 8.22 7.92
N ILE A 15 -5.42 7.33 7.50
CA ILE A 15 -5.56 5.98 8.07
C ILE A 15 -4.95 4.98 7.08
N GLY A 16 -3.84 4.38 7.49
CA GLY A 16 -3.01 3.44 6.72
C GLY A 16 -1.79 4.12 6.11
N SER A 17 -0.59 3.64 6.42
CA SER A 17 0.69 4.13 5.89
C SER A 17 1.17 3.38 4.65
N GLY A 18 0.23 2.73 3.94
CA GLY A 18 0.48 2.01 2.69
C GLY A 18 0.90 2.92 1.53
N ALA A 19 0.96 2.38 0.32
CA ALA A 19 1.38 3.12 -0.88
C ALA A 19 0.67 4.48 -1.05
N SER A 20 -0.68 4.49 -0.94
CA SER A 20 -1.49 5.68 -1.11
C SER A 20 -1.42 6.62 0.10
N GLY A 21 -1.63 6.10 1.31
CA GLY A 21 -1.67 6.91 2.52
C GLY A 21 -0.30 7.51 2.87
N GLY A 22 0.79 6.77 2.67
CA GLY A 22 2.15 7.28 2.79
C GLY A 22 2.43 8.41 1.79
N MET A 23 2.00 8.26 0.53
CA MET A 23 2.14 9.31 -0.49
C MET A 23 1.32 10.55 -0.17
N ALA A 24 0.07 10.37 0.28
CA ALA A 24 -0.79 11.47 0.68
C ALA A 24 -0.20 12.24 1.86
N ALA A 25 0.23 11.54 2.92
CA ALA A 25 0.88 12.14 4.07
C ALA A 25 2.18 12.86 3.69
N TRP A 26 3.01 12.25 2.85
CA TRP A 26 4.24 12.89 2.34
C TRP A 26 3.92 14.18 1.58
N ASN A 27 2.99 14.15 0.62
CA ASN A 27 2.65 15.32 -0.17
C ASN A 27 2.07 16.46 0.68
N LEU A 28 1.15 16.15 1.61
CA LEU A 28 0.56 17.14 2.51
C LEU A 28 1.59 17.78 3.45
N THR A 29 2.49 16.96 4.01
CA THR A 29 3.55 17.46 4.92
C THR A 29 4.60 18.29 4.19
N GLN A 30 4.90 18.01 2.91
CA GLN A 30 5.73 18.90 2.07
C GLN A 30 5.12 20.30 1.90
N HIS A 31 3.80 20.43 2.03
CA HIS A 31 3.08 21.71 2.02
C HIS A 31 2.85 22.30 3.42
N GLY A 32 3.54 21.79 4.45
CA GLY A 32 3.49 22.31 5.82
C GLY A 32 2.22 21.96 6.60
N ILE A 33 1.39 21.04 6.10
CA ILE A 33 0.19 20.59 6.78
C ILE A 33 0.59 19.56 7.85
N ASN A 34 0.13 19.76 9.09
CA ASN A 34 0.30 18.78 10.16
C ASN A 34 -0.65 17.60 9.92
N VAL A 35 -0.11 16.39 9.77
CA VAL A 35 -0.87 15.19 9.44
C VAL A 35 -0.64 14.13 10.50
N LEU A 36 -1.72 13.59 11.07
CA LEU A 36 -1.66 12.37 11.87
C LEU A 36 -1.77 11.17 10.93
N LEU A 37 -0.70 10.37 10.84
CA LEU A 37 -0.69 9.11 10.10
C LEU A 37 -0.82 7.94 11.08
N LEU A 38 -1.90 7.17 10.94
CA LEU A 38 -2.17 5.99 11.76
C LEU A 38 -1.98 4.74 10.91
N ASP A 39 -1.35 3.70 11.48
CA ASP A 39 -1.28 2.37 10.86
C ASP A 39 -1.74 1.32 11.87
N ALA A 40 -2.30 0.21 11.36
CA ALA A 40 -2.77 -0.89 12.20
C ALA A 40 -1.64 -1.80 12.67
N GLY A 41 -0.48 -1.79 11.99
CA GLY A 41 0.67 -2.60 12.39
C GLY A 41 1.92 -1.78 12.66
N ASP A 42 2.97 -2.47 13.11
CA ASP A 42 4.22 -1.87 13.51
C ASP A 42 5.17 -1.56 12.35
N LYS A 43 6.23 -0.80 12.66
CA LYS A 43 7.36 -0.62 11.76
C LYS A 43 8.09 -1.95 11.55
N PHE A 44 8.18 -2.37 10.31
CA PHE A 44 8.98 -3.55 9.96
C PHE A 44 10.48 -3.35 10.20
N ASP A 45 11.13 -4.40 10.69
CA ASP A 45 12.58 -4.47 10.81
C ASP A 45 13.22 -4.85 9.46
N ARG A 46 13.72 -3.83 8.75
CA ARG A 46 14.36 -3.98 7.45
C ARG A 46 15.59 -4.89 7.46
N SER A 47 16.26 -5.06 8.61
CA SER A 47 17.42 -5.96 8.71
C SER A 47 17.03 -7.43 8.48
N LYS A 48 15.75 -7.77 8.63
CA LYS A 48 15.19 -9.10 8.42
C LYS A 48 14.68 -9.32 7.00
N PHE A 49 14.76 -8.32 6.11
CA PHE A 49 14.23 -8.39 4.73
C PHE A 49 15.23 -9.09 3.83
N TRP A 50 15.44 -10.38 4.07
CA TRP A 50 16.33 -11.18 3.25
C TRP A 50 15.63 -11.88 2.09
N THR A 51 14.30 -11.85 2.03
CA THR A 51 13.51 -12.57 1.01
C THR A 51 13.58 -11.94 -0.38
N HIS A 52 14.06 -10.70 -0.51
CA HIS A 52 14.21 -9.99 -1.78
C HIS A 52 15.52 -10.33 -2.49
N VAL A 53 15.83 -11.62 -2.52
CA VAL A 53 17.02 -12.23 -3.14
C VAL A 53 16.60 -13.16 -4.27
N GLN A 54 17.56 -13.73 -4.99
CA GLN A 54 17.24 -14.70 -6.02
C GLN A 54 16.60 -15.97 -5.42
N PRO A 55 15.73 -16.69 -6.14
CA PRO A 55 15.01 -17.84 -5.59
C PRO A 55 15.91 -18.91 -4.97
N TRP A 56 17.09 -19.17 -5.55
CA TRP A 56 18.04 -20.16 -5.01
C TRP A 56 18.69 -19.68 -3.70
N GLU A 57 19.02 -18.39 -3.58
CA GLU A 57 19.57 -17.81 -2.34
C GLU A 57 18.54 -17.87 -1.21
N ALA A 58 17.26 -17.64 -1.53
CA ALA A 58 16.17 -17.77 -0.57
C ALA A 58 16.03 -19.22 -0.09
N GLN A 59 16.09 -20.19 -1.00
CA GLN A 59 16.04 -21.62 -0.67
C GLN A 59 17.20 -22.05 0.24
N GLU A 60 18.42 -21.60 -0.04
CA GLU A 60 19.58 -21.88 0.81
C GLU A 60 19.42 -21.32 2.23
N ARG A 61 18.92 -20.09 2.37
CA ARG A 61 18.64 -19.47 3.67
C ARG A 61 17.62 -20.28 4.46
N VAL A 62 16.52 -20.69 3.82
CA VAL A 62 15.52 -21.57 4.45
C VAL A 62 16.15 -22.90 4.87
N ALA A 63 17.01 -23.50 4.03
CA ALA A 63 17.70 -24.75 4.35
C ALA A 63 18.66 -24.60 5.55
N ARG A 64 19.22 -23.41 5.79
CA ARG A 64 20.00 -23.06 7.00
C ARG A 64 19.13 -22.79 8.24
N GLY A 65 17.80 -22.86 8.12
CA GLY A 65 16.86 -22.61 9.20
C GLY A 65 16.46 -21.14 9.37
N GLU A 66 16.87 -20.25 8.47
CA GLU A 66 16.38 -18.86 8.47
C GLU A 66 14.88 -18.85 8.14
N ARG A 67 14.11 -18.05 8.88
CA ARG A 67 12.67 -17.88 8.63
C ARG A 67 12.40 -16.55 7.93
N PRO A 68 11.55 -16.54 6.90
CA PRO A 68 11.21 -15.30 6.23
C PRO A 68 10.49 -14.36 7.21
N PRO A 69 10.65 -13.04 7.07
CA PRO A 69 9.87 -12.07 7.83
C PRO A 69 8.37 -12.27 7.58
N GLN A 70 7.58 -12.18 8.65
CA GLN A 70 6.13 -12.27 8.56
C GLN A 70 5.56 -10.89 8.19
N PHE A 71 5.14 -10.75 6.94
CA PHE A 71 4.49 -9.53 6.44
C PHE A 71 2.97 -9.61 6.46
N PHE A 72 2.44 -10.81 6.25
CA PHE A 72 1.02 -10.99 5.98
C PHE A 72 0.23 -11.14 7.27
N LEU A 73 -0.90 -10.47 7.32
CA LEU A 73 -1.87 -10.58 8.40
C LEU A 73 -2.49 -11.98 8.40
N ASP A 74 -2.52 -12.63 9.57
CA ASP A 74 -3.20 -13.92 9.71
C ASP A 74 -4.71 -13.75 9.46
N THR A 75 -5.30 -14.65 8.68
CA THR A 75 -6.74 -14.64 8.41
C THR A 75 -7.55 -14.92 9.67
N LYS A 76 -6.97 -15.53 10.70
CA LYS A 76 -7.59 -15.68 12.03
C LYS A 76 -7.75 -14.35 12.77
N GLU A 77 -6.82 -13.41 12.57
CA GLU A 77 -6.85 -12.10 13.23
C GLU A 77 -7.96 -11.21 12.64
N GLN A 78 -8.19 -11.32 11.33
CA GLN A 78 -9.26 -10.62 10.63
C GLN A 78 -9.96 -11.55 9.64
N PRO A 79 -10.89 -12.41 10.08
CA PRO A 79 -11.58 -13.33 9.19
C PRO A 79 -12.39 -12.56 8.13
N TYR A 80 -12.46 -13.10 6.92
CA TYR A 80 -13.30 -12.58 5.86
C TYR A 80 -14.08 -13.73 5.23
N LEU A 81 -15.28 -13.41 4.74
CA LEU A 81 -16.21 -14.38 4.19
C LEU A 81 -16.11 -14.42 2.68
N THR A 82 -16.26 -15.62 2.12
CA THR A 82 -16.36 -15.85 0.69
C THR A 82 -17.63 -16.65 0.40
N PRO A 83 -18.38 -16.37 -0.68
CA PRO A 83 -19.54 -17.18 -1.02
C PRO A 83 -19.17 -18.65 -1.25
N GLU A 84 -20.13 -19.55 -0.97
CA GLU A 84 -19.94 -20.98 -1.23
C GLU A 84 -19.61 -21.24 -2.71
N GLY A 85 -18.62 -22.11 -2.95
CA GLY A 85 -18.13 -22.41 -4.30
C GLY A 85 -17.38 -21.28 -4.99
N ARG A 86 -17.14 -20.14 -4.32
CA ARG A 86 -16.42 -18.97 -4.86
C ARG A 86 -15.29 -18.54 -3.91
N PRO A 87 -14.20 -19.31 -3.84
CA PRO A 87 -13.07 -18.97 -2.97
C PRO A 87 -12.43 -17.64 -3.40
N PHE A 88 -11.91 -16.89 -2.43
CA PHE A 88 -11.17 -15.65 -2.63
C PHE A 88 -10.04 -15.54 -1.61
N ASP A 89 -8.84 -15.19 -2.07
CA ASP A 89 -7.66 -15.05 -1.22
C ASP A 89 -7.35 -13.57 -0.97
N LEU A 90 -7.68 -13.08 0.23
CA LEU A 90 -7.43 -11.69 0.62
C LEU A 90 -6.10 -11.55 1.34
N THR A 91 -5.06 -11.19 0.59
CA THR A 91 -3.74 -10.91 1.16
C THR A 91 -3.69 -9.51 1.77
N ARG A 92 -3.43 -9.41 3.07
CA ARG A 92 -3.30 -8.14 3.81
C ARG A 92 -1.96 -8.04 4.51
N VAL A 93 -1.52 -6.81 4.72
CA VAL A 93 -0.29 -6.46 5.43
C VAL A 93 -0.65 -5.34 6.39
N TRP A 94 -0.41 -5.55 7.67
CA TRP A 94 -0.50 -4.51 8.72
C TRP A 94 0.92 -4.21 9.15
N GLY A 95 1.34 -2.97 8.94
CA GLY A 95 2.72 -2.56 9.18
C GLY A 95 3.13 -1.46 8.22
N HIS A 96 4.10 -0.66 8.67
CA HIS A 96 4.43 0.59 7.99
C HIS A 96 4.85 0.36 6.52
N GLY A 97 4.26 1.12 5.59
CA GLY A 97 4.44 0.95 4.15
C GLY A 97 3.48 -0.07 3.51
N GLY A 98 2.85 -0.93 4.29
CA GLY A 98 1.87 -1.92 3.82
C GLY A 98 2.45 -2.85 2.74
N LYS A 99 1.68 -3.10 1.68
CA LYS A 99 2.04 -4.06 0.61
C LYS A 99 3.26 -3.64 -0.22
N THR A 100 3.72 -2.38 -0.16
CA THR A 100 4.93 -1.96 -0.89
C THR A 100 6.20 -2.64 -0.39
N ASN A 101 6.16 -3.24 0.81
CA ASN A 101 7.26 -4.05 1.33
C ASN A 101 7.40 -5.42 0.62
N VAL A 102 6.33 -5.92 -0.04
CA VAL A 102 6.25 -7.29 -0.56
C VAL A 102 5.81 -7.39 -2.03
N TRP A 103 5.46 -6.26 -2.66
CA TRP A 103 5.01 -6.24 -4.03
C TRP A 103 6.11 -6.60 -5.04
N GLY A 104 5.70 -7.03 -6.24
CA GLY A 104 6.59 -7.41 -7.34
C GLY A 104 7.22 -6.25 -8.11
N ARG A 105 7.00 -4.98 -7.69
CA ARG A 105 7.47 -3.77 -8.39
C ARG A 105 7.01 -3.65 -9.86
N VAL A 106 5.86 -4.23 -10.18
CA VAL A 106 5.21 -4.03 -11.48
C VAL A 106 4.45 -2.70 -11.43
N SER A 107 4.93 -1.72 -12.18
CA SER A 107 4.43 -0.33 -12.16
C SER A 107 3.91 0.07 -13.54
N LEU A 108 2.80 -0.53 -13.95
CA LEU A 108 2.16 -0.26 -15.23
C LEU A 108 1.21 0.95 -15.13
N ARG A 109 1.15 1.75 -16.20
CA ARG A 109 0.12 2.79 -16.35
C ARG A 109 -1.17 2.18 -16.88
N TYR A 110 -2.30 2.74 -16.47
CA TYR A 110 -3.55 2.57 -17.20
C TYR A 110 -3.43 3.24 -18.58
N SER A 111 -4.02 2.64 -19.60
CA SER A 111 -4.16 3.27 -20.91
C SER A 111 -5.42 4.14 -20.97
N GLU A 112 -5.52 4.97 -22.01
CA GLU A 112 -6.76 5.71 -22.30
C GLU A 112 -7.96 4.76 -22.51
N MET A 113 -7.71 3.59 -23.08
CA MET A 113 -8.75 2.58 -23.31
C MET A 113 -9.30 2.02 -21.99
N ASP A 114 -8.43 1.82 -20.99
CA ASP A 114 -8.84 1.31 -19.69
C ASP A 114 -9.73 2.32 -18.95
N LEU A 115 -9.40 3.62 -19.04
CA LEU A 115 -10.20 4.68 -18.41
C LEU A 115 -11.53 4.94 -19.14
N LYS A 116 -11.64 4.57 -20.42
CA LYS A 116 -12.87 4.67 -21.22
C LYS A 116 -13.60 3.33 -21.39
N ALA A 117 -13.23 2.30 -20.63
CA ALA A 117 -13.81 0.97 -20.76
C ALA A 117 -15.33 0.99 -20.65
N ALA A 118 -15.86 1.66 -19.60
CA ALA A 118 -17.29 1.76 -19.33
C ALA A 118 -18.12 2.38 -20.47
N GLU A 119 -17.59 3.42 -21.12
CA GLU A 119 -18.27 4.06 -22.27
C GLU A 119 -18.28 3.14 -23.50
N ARG A 120 -17.26 2.29 -23.63
CA ARG A 120 -17.09 1.40 -24.78
C ARG A 120 -17.91 0.12 -24.64
N ASP A 121 -17.90 -0.49 -23.45
CA ASP A 121 -18.53 -1.77 -23.21
C ASP A 121 -19.95 -1.66 -22.61
N GLY A 122 -20.31 -0.48 -22.07
CA GLY A 122 -21.60 -0.21 -21.45
C GLY A 122 -21.74 -0.75 -20.03
N TRP A 123 -20.65 -1.16 -19.39
CA TRP A 123 -20.62 -1.71 -18.03
C TRP A 123 -19.93 -0.73 -17.06
N GLU A 124 -20.34 -0.75 -15.79
CA GLU A 124 -19.80 0.13 -14.74
C GLU A 124 -20.06 1.64 -14.96
N ILE A 125 -19.34 2.48 -14.22
CA ILE A 125 -19.47 3.95 -14.24
C ILE A 125 -18.21 4.53 -14.88
N PRO A 126 -18.34 5.48 -15.83
CA PRO A 126 -17.18 6.14 -16.43
C PRO A 126 -16.28 6.80 -15.39
N TRP A 127 -14.97 6.69 -15.58
CA TRP A 127 -14.00 7.39 -14.74
C TRP A 127 -14.19 8.91 -14.91
N PRO A 128 -14.19 9.69 -13.82
CA PRO A 128 -14.35 11.15 -13.89
C PRO A 128 -13.05 11.87 -14.28
N ILE A 129 -12.02 11.14 -14.72
CA ILE A 129 -10.68 11.64 -15.04
C ILE A 129 -10.16 10.94 -16.29
N SER A 130 -9.41 11.68 -17.11
CA SER A 130 -8.79 11.20 -18.33
C SER A 130 -7.34 10.73 -18.11
N TYR A 131 -6.81 9.96 -19.08
CA TYR A 131 -5.39 9.61 -19.09
C TYR A 131 -4.50 10.86 -19.13
N ALA A 132 -4.89 11.88 -19.91
CA ALA A 132 -4.12 13.12 -20.04
C ALA A 132 -4.00 13.88 -18.70
N GLU A 133 -5.03 13.81 -17.84
CA GLU A 133 -4.99 14.37 -16.49
C GLU A 133 -4.11 13.56 -15.54
N LEU A 134 -4.10 12.22 -15.68
CA LEU A 134 -3.29 11.33 -14.85
C LEU A 134 -1.81 11.27 -15.27
N ALA A 135 -1.50 11.43 -16.55
CA ALA A 135 -0.15 11.24 -17.09
C ALA A 135 0.94 12.03 -16.35
N PRO A 136 0.76 13.34 -16.02
CA PRO A 136 1.75 14.09 -15.26
C PRO A 136 1.99 13.54 -13.85
N TYR A 137 0.99 12.89 -13.23
CA TYR A 137 1.15 12.27 -11.92
C TYR A 137 1.87 10.93 -12.03
N TYR A 138 1.61 10.15 -13.08
CA TYR A 138 2.40 8.95 -13.38
C TYR A 138 3.87 9.30 -13.55
N ASP A 139 4.19 10.31 -14.36
CA ASP A 139 5.58 10.75 -14.58
C ASP A 139 6.29 11.09 -13.27
N ARG A 140 5.62 11.84 -12.37
CA ARG A 140 6.17 12.22 -11.06
C ARG A 140 6.42 11.02 -10.17
N VAL A 141 5.46 10.10 -10.11
CA VAL A 141 5.56 8.91 -9.25
C VAL A 141 6.66 7.98 -9.75
N GLU A 142 6.74 7.75 -11.06
CA GLU A 142 7.77 6.92 -11.68
C GLU A 142 9.18 7.44 -11.41
N GLN A 143 9.40 8.75 -11.57
CA GLN A 143 10.67 9.39 -11.20
C GLN A 143 10.98 9.22 -9.71
N LEU A 144 9.97 9.35 -8.85
CA LEU A 144 10.14 9.23 -7.40
C LEU A 144 10.49 7.81 -6.96
N ILE A 145 9.93 6.79 -7.61
CA ILE A 145 10.15 5.37 -7.26
C ILE A 145 11.25 4.69 -8.09
N GLY A 146 11.81 5.38 -9.09
CA GLY A 146 12.93 4.91 -9.90
C GLY A 146 12.54 3.90 -10.99
N VAL A 147 11.47 4.19 -11.72
CA VAL A 147 11.08 3.46 -12.95
C VAL A 147 11.74 4.08 -14.17
#